data_AF-A0A6B3I164-F1
#
_entry.id   AF-A0A6B3I164-F1
#
_cell.length_a   1.000
_cell.length_b   1.000
_cell.length_c   1.000
_cell.angle_alpha   90.00
_cell.angle_beta   90.00
_cell.angle_gamma   90.00
#
_symmetry.space_group_name_H-M   'P 1'
#
loop_
_entity.id
_entity.type
_entity.pdbx_description
1 polymer ?
#
loop_
_entity_poly.entity_id
_entity_poly.type
_entity_poly.pdbx_seq_one_letter_code
_entity_poly.pdbx_strand_id
1 'polypeptide(L)'
;FTGMMATLTVNRERMEELAPAGFSLATDIAEWLVRQGVPFRVAHEVAGACVKECERHSIELDELTDEQFAAISEHLTPEVRTVLNVRGALASRNGRGGTAPSAVAVQLAEVKKDLEAQNAWATASR
;
A
#
# COMPACT_ATOMS: atom_id res chain seq x y z
N PHE A 1 26.54 -6.13 -10.94
CA PHE A 1 25.16 -5.65 -10.69
C PHE A 1 24.99 -4.13 -10.82
N THR A 2 25.99 -3.30 -10.48
CA THR A 2 25.88 -1.82 -10.57
C THR A 2 25.44 -1.29 -11.94
N GLY A 3 26.10 -1.73 -13.03
CA GLY A 3 25.73 -1.31 -14.38
C GLY A 3 24.30 -1.69 -14.74
N MET A 4 23.86 -2.91 -14.38
CA MET A 4 22.50 -3.39 -14.61
C MET A 4 21.45 -2.52 -13.91
N MET A 5 21.68 -2.15 -12.64
CA MET A 5 20.75 -1.28 -11.89
C MET A 5 20.72 0.15 -12.47
N ALA A 6 21.88 0.67 -12.89
CA ALA A 6 21.99 2.02 -13.45
C ALA A 6 21.29 2.16 -14.80
N THR A 7 21.17 1.08 -15.58
CA THR A 7 20.56 1.08 -16.91
C THR A 7 19.16 0.44 -16.95
N LEU A 8 18.58 0.09 -15.79
CA LEU A 8 17.26 -0.51 -15.72
C LEU A 8 16.19 0.50 -16.14
N THR A 9 15.31 0.09 -17.06
CA THR A 9 14.12 0.86 -17.44
C THR A 9 12.89 0.30 -16.74
N VAL A 10 12.15 1.18 -16.05
CA VAL A 10 10.91 0.83 -15.34
C VAL A 10 9.71 1.10 -16.25
N ASN A 11 8.86 0.07 -16.46
CA ASN A 11 7.56 0.25 -17.09
C ASN A 11 6.54 0.74 -16.04
N ARG A 12 6.39 2.06 -15.93
CA ARG A 12 5.53 2.70 -14.92
C ARG A 12 4.04 2.38 -15.13
N GLU A 13 3.58 2.39 -16.37
CA GLU A 13 2.18 2.13 -16.71
C GLU A 13 1.78 0.72 -16.27
N ARG A 14 2.61 -0.29 -16.60
CA ARG A 14 2.35 -1.68 -16.19
C ARG A 14 2.39 -1.86 -14.67
N MET A 15 3.25 -1.12 -13.97
CA MET A 15 3.28 -1.15 -12.51
C MET A 15 2.03 -0.52 -11.88
N GLU A 16 1.55 0.60 -12.42
CA GLU A 16 0.34 1.28 -11.92
C GLU A 16 -0.91 0.45 -12.18
N GLU A 17 -1.02 -0.17 -13.36
CA GLU A 17 -2.10 -1.12 -13.70
C GLU A 17 -2.17 -2.31 -12.73
N LEU A 18 -1.02 -2.88 -12.36
CA LEU A 18 -0.96 -4.08 -11.53
C LEU A 18 -0.95 -3.81 -10.01
N ALA A 19 -0.72 -2.58 -9.57
CA ALA A 19 -0.64 -2.26 -8.15
C ALA A 19 -1.94 -2.55 -7.36
N PRO A 20 -3.15 -2.24 -7.86
CA PRO A 20 -4.38 -2.59 -7.15
C PRO A 20 -4.83 -4.04 -7.39
N ALA A 21 -4.29 -4.71 -8.40
CA ALA A 21 -4.75 -6.02 -8.85
C ALA A 21 -4.61 -7.10 -7.76
N GLY A 22 -5.53 -8.06 -7.78
CA GLY A 22 -5.52 -9.18 -6.84
C GLY A 22 -5.90 -8.78 -5.42
N PHE A 23 -6.77 -7.76 -5.30
CA PHE A 23 -7.34 -7.31 -4.03
C PHE A 23 -6.30 -6.87 -2.99
N SER A 24 -5.16 -6.32 -3.44
CA SER A 24 -4.07 -5.87 -2.57
C SER A 24 -4.53 -4.84 -1.52
N LEU A 25 -5.58 -4.08 -1.84
CA LEU A 25 -6.21 -3.06 -1.00
C LEU A 25 -7.23 -3.61 0.02
N ALA A 26 -7.50 -4.92 0.06
CA ALA A 26 -8.40 -5.51 1.06
C ALA A 26 -7.88 -5.29 2.49
N THR A 27 -6.56 -5.27 2.67
CA THR A 27 -5.94 -4.96 3.98
C THR A 27 -6.28 -3.52 4.41
N ASP A 28 -6.31 -2.57 3.48
CA ASP A 28 -6.65 -1.18 3.76
C ASP A 28 -8.11 -1.03 4.20
N ILE A 29 -9.05 -1.85 3.67
CA ILE A 29 -10.43 -1.93 4.19
C ILE A 29 -10.44 -2.38 5.65
N ALA A 30 -9.73 -3.47 5.97
CA ALA A 30 -9.68 -3.98 7.34
C ALA A 30 -9.08 -2.96 8.31
N GLU A 31 -7.99 -2.30 7.93
CA GLU A 31 -7.39 -1.24 8.74
C GLU A 31 -8.30 -0.02 8.89
N TRP A 32 -9.02 0.37 7.84
CA TRP A 32 -9.98 1.46 7.90
C TRP A 32 -11.09 1.14 8.90
N LEU A 33 -11.66 -0.06 8.86
CA LEU A 33 -12.66 -0.54 9.84
C LEU A 33 -12.11 -0.54 11.28
N VAL A 34 -10.87 -0.99 11.47
CA VAL A 34 -10.21 -0.96 12.79
C VAL A 34 -10.09 0.47 13.32
N ARG A 35 -9.78 1.45 12.46
CA ARG A 35 -9.76 2.87 12.85
C ARG A 35 -11.13 3.41 13.23
N GLN A 36 -12.21 2.83 12.70
CA GLN A 36 -13.59 3.13 13.11
C GLN A 36 -14.02 2.40 14.40
N GLY A 37 -13.14 1.60 15.02
CA GLY A 37 -13.40 0.89 16.26
C GLY A 37 -13.90 -0.55 16.08
N VAL A 38 -13.96 -1.07 14.84
CA VAL A 38 -14.33 -2.46 14.58
C VAL A 38 -13.17 -3.38 15.04
N PRO A 39 -13.43 -4.44 15.84
CA PRO A 39 -12.39 -5.37 16.25
C PRO A 39 -11.69 -6.00 15.04
N PHE A 40 -10.36 -6.14 15.08
CA PHE A 40 -9.57 -6.63 13.94
C PHE A 40 -10.09 -7.93 13.32
N ARG A 41 -10.50 -8.91 14.14
CA ARG A 41 -11.07 -10.17 13.64
C ARG A 41 -12.30 -9.92 12.75
N VAL A 42 -13.20 -9.05 13.20
CA VAL A 42 -14.42 -8.70 12.46
C VAL A 42 -14.06 -7.89 11.21
N ALA A 43 -13.15 -6.93 11.32
CA ALA A 43 -12.68 -6.14 10.19
C ALA A 43 -12.06 -7.01 9.08
N HIS A 44 -11.26 -8.01 9.46
CA HIS A 44 -10.66 -8.96 8.52
C HIS A 44 -11.72 -9.88 7.88
N GLU A 45 -12.72 -10.33 8.63
CA GLU A 45 -13.86 -11.10 8.08
C GLU A 45 -14.65 -10.28 7.07
N VAL A 46 -14.92 -9.00 7.37
CA VAL A 46 -15.62 -8.06 6.48
C VAL A 46 -14.81 -7.80 5.20
N ALA A 47 -13.51 -7.54 5.30
CA ALA A 47 -12.64 -7.37 4.13
C ALA A 47 -12.62 -8.63 3.24
N GLY A 48 -12.55 -9.82 3.84
CA GLY A 48 -12.65 -11.08 3.11
C GLY A 48 -14.01 -11.28 2.41
N ALA A 49 -15.10 -10.80 3.01
CA ALA A 49 -16.41 -10.81 2.38
C ALA A 49 -16.50 -9.85 1.19
N CYS A 50 -15.85 -8.68 1.24
CA CYS A 50 -15.70 -7.79 0.08
C CYS A 50 -14.98 -8.50 -1.07
N VAL A 51 -13.85 -9.15 -0.79
CA VAL A 51 -13.09 -9.92 -1.80
C VAL A 51 -13.96 -11.01 -2.44
N LYS A 52 -14.70 -11.77 -1.61
CA LYS A 52 -15.58 -12.83 -2.11
C LYS A 52 -16.71 -12.28 -3.00
N GLU A 53 -17.25 -11.11 -2.67
CA GLU A 53 -18.28 -10.47 -3.49
C GLU A 53 -17.68 -9.99 -4.83
N CYS A 54 -16.49 -9.37 -4.81
CA CYS A 54 -15.75 -9.01 -6.01
C CYS A 54 -15.50 -10.21 -6.94
N GLU A 55 -15.01 -11.33 -6.40
CA GLU A 55 -14.79 -12.57 -7.16
C GLU A 55 -16.09 -13.08 -7.81
N ARG A 56 -17.22 -12.98 -7.11
CA ARG A 56 -18.53 -13.41 -7.61
C ARG A 56 -19.00 -12.61 -8.82
N HIS A 57 -18.68 -11.32 -8.87
CA HIS A 57 -19.08 -10.41 -9.96
C HIS A 57 -17.98 -10.17 -10.99
N SER A 58 -16.77 -10.72 -10.78
CA SER A 58 -15.60 -10.46 -11.62
C SER A 58 -15.24 -8.97 -11.71
N ILE A 59 -15.25 -8.29 -10.56
CA ILE A 59 -14.93 -6.86 -10.41
C ILE A 59 -13.86 -6.66 -9.32
N GLU A 60 -13.26 -5.47 -9.25
CA GLU A 60 -12.33 -5.06 -8.21
C GLU A 60 -13.04 -4.39 -7.01
N LEU A 61 -12.28 -4.12 -5.94
CA LEU A 61 -12.83 -3.57 -4.68
C LEU A 61 -13.43 -2.17 -4.85
N ASP A 62 -12.85 -1.33 -5.70
CA ASP A 62 -13.34 0.02 -5.97
C ASP A 62 -14.60 0.05 -6.84
N GLU A 63 -14.94 -1.08 -7.47
CA GLU A 63 -16.13 -1.24 -8.31
C GLU A 63 -17.38 -1.72 -7.53
N LEU A 64 -17.22 -2.21 -6.29
CA LEU A 64 -18.37 -2.54 -5.42
C LEU A 64 -19.25 -1.30 -5.23
N THR A 65 -20.57 -1.45 -5.28
CA THR A 65 -21.51 -0.35 -4.99
C THR A 65 -21.67 -0.11 -3.49
N ASP A 66 -22.20 1.06 -3.12
CA ASP A 66 -22.46 1.39 -1.72
C ASP A 66 -23.49 0.44 -1.10
N GLU A 67 -24.48 -0.03 -1.88
CA GLU A 67 -25.43 -1.05 -1.46
C GLU A 67 -24.77 -2.41 -1.21
N GLN A 68 -23.80 -2.80 -2.05
CA GLN A 68 -23.04 -4.04 -1.84
C GLN A 68 -22.16 -3.95 -0.59
N PHE A 69 -21.50 -2.81 -0.36
CA PHE A 69 -20.75 -2.56 0.86
C PHE A 69 -21.65 -2.64 2.10
N ALA A 70 -22.79 -1.94 2.09
CA ALA A 70 -23.74 -1.93 3.21
C ALA A 70 -24.35 -3.31 3.47
N ALA A 71 -24.55 -4.14 2.43
CA ALA A 71 -25.03 -5.50 2.56
C ALA A 71 -24.00 -6.43 3.23
N ILE A 72 -22.71 -6.12 3.12
CA ILE A 72 -21.63 -6.87 3.78
C ILE A 72 -21.50 -6.47 5.25
N SER A 73 -21.54 -5.16 5.55
CA SER A 73 -21.43 -4.64 6.91
C SER A 73 -21.98 -3.23 7.02
N GLU A 74 -22.71 -2.94 8.10
CA GLU A 74 -23.18 -1.59 8.42
C GLU A 74 -22.04 -0.59 8.66
N HIS A 75 -20.84 -1.08 8.98
CA HIS A 75 -19.65 -0.25 9.19
C HIS A 75 -18.98 0.20 7.89
N LEU A 76 -19.33 -0.40 6.73
CA LEU A 76 -18.77 -0.04 5.43
C LEU A 76 -19.57 1.12 4.82
N THR A 77 -19.29 2.33 5.32
CA THR A 77 -19.86 3.56 4.77
C THR A 77 -19.14 3.94 3.46
N PRO A 78 -19.71 4.84 2.62
CA PRO A 78 -19.09 5.25 1.35
C PRO A 78 -17.65 5.79 1.51
N GLU A 79 -17.32 6.30 2.69
CA GLU A 79 -15.98 6.78 3.05
C GLU A 79 -14.90 5.67 3.00
N VAL A 80 -15.25 4.39 2.97
CA VAL A 80 -14.27 3.29 2.75
C VAL A 80 -13.53 3.46 1.41
N ARG A 81 -14.15 4.09 0.41
CA ARG A 81 -13.50 4.37 -0.89
C ARG A 81 -12.27 5.26 -0.77
N THR A 82 -12.15 6.04 0.31
CA THR A 82 -10.97 6.87 0.57
C THR A 82 -9.69 6.06 0.75
N VAL A 83 -9.80 4.76 1.08
CA VAL A 83 -8.65 3.85 1.20
C VAL A 83 -8.50 2.89 0.01
N LEU A 84 -9.44 2.89 -0.94
CA LEU A 84 -9.39 2.08 -2.16
C LEU A 84 -8.62 2.76 -3.30
N ASN A 85 -7.46 3.33 -2.97
CA ASN A 85 -6.57 3.89 -3.97
C ASN A 85 -5.11 3.63 -3.57
N VAL A 86 -4.31 3.18 -4.54
CA VAL A 86 -2.91 2.79 -4.33
C VAL A 86 -2.08 3.92 -3.73
N ARG A 87 -2.31 5.17 -4.16
CA ARG A 87 -1.55 6.33 -3.67
C ARG A 87 -1.81 6.59 -2.18
N GLY A 88 -3.06 6.47 -1.75
CA GLY A 88 -3.50 6.61 -0.37
C GLY A 88 -2.99 5.46 0.51
N ALA A 89 -3.07 4.23 0.00
CA ALA A 89 -2.49 3.06 0.66
C ALA A 89 -1.00 3.28 0.93
N LEU A 90 -0.21 3.67 -0.08
CA LEU A 90 1.21 4.01 0.07
C LEU A 90 1.44 5.16 1.06
N ALA A 91 0.68 6.26 0.93
CA ALA A 91 0.83 7.43 1.80
C ALA A 91 0.53 7.12 3.28
N SER A 92 -0.35 6.15 3.56
CA SER A 92 -0.70 5.74 4.93
C SER A 92 0.45 5.01 5.64
N ARG A 93 1.36 4.36 4.89
CA ARG A 93 2.53 3.63 5.40
C ARG A 93 3.69 4.58 5.70
N ASN A 94 3.46 5.60 6.54
CA ASN A 94 4.40 6.69 6.80
C ASN A 94 5.31 6.50 8.02
N GLY A 95 5.22 5.34 8.70
CA GLY A 95 6.15 4.96 9.76
C GLY A 95 7.57 4.75 9.25
N ARG A 96 8.54 4.64 10.18
CA ARG A 96 9.93 4.34 9.83
C ARG A 96 10.02 3.02 9.06
N GLY A 97 10.66 3.04 7.90
CA GLY A 97 10.76 1.88 7.00
C GLY A 97 9.51 1.62 6.16
N GLY A 98 8.50 2.48 6.24
CA GLY A 98 7.30 2.40 5.42
C GLY A 98 7.50 2.86 3.96
N THR A 99 6.50 2.63 3.13
CA THR A 99 6.53 2.89 1.68
C THR A 99 5.97 4.26 1.28
N ALA A 100 5.51 5.07 2.24
CA ALA A 100 5.08 6.43 1.94
C ALA A 100 6.24 7.24 1.34
N PRO A 101 5.99 8.16 0.38
CA PRO A 101 7.03 9.01 -0.19
C PRO A 101 7.84 9.78 0.85
N SER A 102 7.20 10.23 1.94
CA SER A 102 7.87 10.87 3.07
C SER A 102 8.82 9.93 3.82
N ALA A 103 8.42 8.68 4.07
CA ALA A 103 9.24 7.68 4.74
C ALA A 103 10.44 7.25 3.87
N VAL A 104 10.21 7.07 2.56
CA VAL A 104 11.28 6.75 1.59
C VAL A 104 12.28 7.90 1.47
N ALA A 105 11.83 9.16 1.49
CA ALA A 105 12.72 10.32 1.48
C ALA A 105 13.63 10.36 2.72
N VAL A 106 13.10 10.04 3.91
CA VAL A 106 13.91 9.91 5.13
C VAL A 106 14.95 8.80 4.97
N GLN A 107 14.54 7.61 4.53
CA GLN A 107 15.46 6.48 4.34
C GLN A 107 16.56 6.79 3.33
N LEU A 108 16.24 7.47 2.23
CA LEU A 108 17.23 7.88 1.22
C LEU A 108 18.27 8.83 1.80
N ALA A 109 17.86 9.77 2.66
CA ALA A 109 18.78 10.70 3.32
C ALA A 109 19.71 9.97 4.30
N GLU A 110 19.17 9.03 5.09
CA GLU A 110 19.97 8.19 5.99
C GLU A 110 21.03 7.39 5.21
N VAL A 111 20.64 6.69 4.14
CA VAL A 111 21.56 5.89 3.31
C VAL A 111 22.66 6.75 2.67
N LYS A 112 22.33 7.95 2.19
CA LYS A 112 23.33 8.86 1.60
C LYS A 112 24.38 9.28 2.63
N LYS A 113 23.94 9.62 3.84
CA LYS A 113 24.84 10.00 4.94
C LYS A 113 25.77 8.83 5.33
N ASP A 114 25.22 7.63 5.43
CA ASP A 114 26.01 6.44 5.77
C ASP A 114 27.02 6.12 4.66
N LEU A 115 26.62 6.27 3.39
CA LEU A 115 27.51 6.07 2.24
C LEU A 115 28.67 7.07 2.23
N GLU A 116 28.45 8.34 2.60
CA GLU A 116 29.50 9.34 2.75
C GLU A 116 30.53 8.91 3.81
N ALA A 117 30.06 8.45 4.98
CA ALA A 117 30.93 7.97 6.05
C ALA A 117 31.75 6.74 5.63
N GLN A 118 31.11 5.78 4.94
CA GLN A 118 31.78 4.58 4.43
C GLN A 118 32.84 4.93 3.37
N ASN A 119 32.53 5.85 2.47
CA ASN A 119 33.49 6.32 1.47
C ASN A 119 34.71 7.00 2.11
N ALA A 120 34.49 7.86 3.11
CA ALA A 120 35.58 8.51 3.85
C ALA A 120 36.48 7.50 4.57
N TRP A 121 35.89 6.48 5.20
CA TRP A 121 36.65 5.39 5.82
C TRP A 121 37.47 4.58 4.80
N ALA A 122 36.86 4.24 3.67
CA ALA A 122 37.49 3.42 2.64
C ALA A 122 38.65 4.14 1.94
N THR A 123 38.57 5.46 1.78
CA THR A 123 39.67 6.25 1.19
C THR A 123 40.78 6.55 2.18
N ALA A 124 40.46 6.77 3.46
CA ALA A 124 41.47 6.98 4.51
C ALA A 124 42.27 5.71 4.85
N SER A 125 41.73 4.53 4.50
CA SER A 125 42.37 3.22 4.73
C SER A 125 43.21 2.73 3.52
N ARG A 126 43.37 3.57 2.49
CA ARG A 126 44.26 3.33 1.34
C ARG A 126 45.52 4.18 1.45
#